data_AF-A0A6G1QCW1-F1
#
_entry.id   AF-A0A6G1QCW1-F1
#
_cell.length_a   1.000
_cell.length_b   1.000
_cell.length_c   1.000
_cell.angle_alpha   90.00
_cell.angle_beta   90.00
_cell.angle_gamma   90.00
#
_symmetry.space_group_name_H-M   'P 1'
#
loop_
_entity.id
_entity.type
_entity.pdbx_description
1 polymer ?
#
loop_
_entity_poly.entity_id
_entity_poly.type
_entity_poly.pdbx_seq_one_letter_code
_entity_poly.pdbx_strand_id
1 'polypeptide(L)'
;MSKTFEEIRINMTTYFENNEDKDMLVQWRGTFEQKIKEFHDELVKGTRRKLDEVLQQKKARKKLDDQKTKFEKKLLQKSNELAHQLKDNIKDEEELETQFKFVWSHWVNELTANTKPIEDINLEEDQFNVLKELGIELTFISESRSSGRYKSMSSIGDYRDYVSFTKHQDHCDTSQQSQVNQMGNLEQTKQYFSNQAAKIKHYMTGSLQYEDQQLIRSLTEIVETQCINAIKSRPVATRGYSPTYLLEMANSVKEEVTEFESKWKYALKKEFTVDLILSFCKGSSSAVVLGELICEKLKDSIVKAACNKAAIDLAGEMRSNVPAFNGSRLNLEKHVLKSLAEKEDFNGFITYIRHPRKHVETFIKEEVNKYIFTDHKDKALNILKKNVEDMCKLVSQALFTATEDVKTKGGDIDMWLQQFTSLLKNDLTFETICSQNFSDINNFDFLKEEIDKGLKISNMPLDMRTSGRNLIKSSLINCVTAAG
;
A
#
# COMPACT_ATOMS: atom_id res chain seq x y z
N MET A 1 -4.40 9.19 25.73
CA MET A 1 -3.03 9.73 25.61
C MET A 1 -2.68 10.69 26.75
N SER A 2 -3.46 11.75 27.00
CA SER A 2 -3.20 12.69 28.12
C SER A 2 -3.07 12.02 29.49
N LYS A 3 -3.94 11.04 29.80
CA LYS A 3 -3.94 10.34 31.09
C LYS A 3 -2.64 9.56 31.36
N THR A 4 -2.13 8.87 30.35
CA THR A 4 -0.91 8.04 30.41
C THR A 4 0.36 8.89 30.48
N PHE A 5 0.41 9.99 29.72
CA PHE A 5 1.50 10.97 29.83
C PHE A 5 1.60 11.52 31.25
N GLU A 6 0.44 11.77 31.88
CA GLU A 6 0.39 12.32 33.21
C GLU A 6 0.77 11.33 34.32
N GLU A 7 0.40 10.05 34.17
CA GLU A 7 0.92 8.98 35.02
C GLU A 7 2.44 8.83 34.90
N ILE A 8 3.00 8.88 33.69
CA ILE A 8 4.45 8.80 33.46
C ILE A 8 5.15 10.00 34.11
N ARG A 9 4.61 11.21 33.94
CA ARG A 9 5.14 12.44 34.57
C ARG A 9 5.17 12.33 36.10
N ILE A 10 4.10 11.82 36.70
CA ILE A 10 4.00 11.62 38.15
C ILE A 10 5.00 10.57 38.64
N ASN A 11 5.07 9.41 37.98
CA ASN A 11 6.00 8.33 38.34
C ASN A 11 7.45 8.80 38.22
N MET A 12 7.75 9.56 37.18
CA MET A 12 9.08 10.12 36.95
C MET A 12 9.47 11.12 38.05
N THR A 13 8.56 12.05 38.37
CA THR A 13 8.77 13.03 39.45
C THR A 13 9.04 12.31 40.78
N THR A 14 8.26 11.27 41.08
CA THR A 14 8.39 10.45 42.29
C THR A 14 9.74 9.72 42.35
N TYR A 15 10.21 9.18 41.23
CA TYR A 15 11.48 8.46 41.14
C TYR A 15 12.69 9.38 41.37
N PHE A 16 12.66 10.61 40.86
CA PHE A 16 13.75 11.56 40.99
C PHE A 16 13.75 12.32 42.33
N GLU A 17 12.60 12.43 43.02
CA GLU A 17 12.50 13.14 44.30
C GLU A 17 12.79 12.26 45.53
N ASN A 18 12.54 10.95 45.44
CA ASN A 18 12.71 10.01 46.55
C ASN A 18 14.03 9.21 46.53
N ASN A 19 14.97 9.55 45.65
CA ASN A 19 16.24 8.86 45.50
C ASN A 19 17.34 9.48 46.39
N GLU A 20 18.21 8.66 47.00
CA GLU A 20 19.30 9.15 47.86
C GLU A 20 20.31 10.02 47.09
N ASP A 21 20.48 9.76 45.79
CA ASP A 21 21.37 10.51 44.88
C ASP A 21 20.68 11.65 44.10
N LYS A 22 19.58 12.21 44.63
CA LYS A 22 18.76 13.21 43.91
C LYS A 22 19.56 14.38 43.34
N ASP A 23 20.61 14.82 44.06
CA ASP A 23 21.42 15.99 43.67
C ASP A 23 22.36 15.67 42.49
N MET A 24 22.73 14.40 42.28
CA MET A 24 23.45 13.93 41.09
C MET A 24 22.52 13.70 39.88
N LEU A 25 21.28 13.28 40.13
CA LEU A 25 20.31 12.91 39.09
C LEU A 25 19.53 14.09 38.49
N VAL A 26 19.62 15.28 39.08
CA VAL A 26 18.95 16.51 38.62
C VAL A 26 19.26 16.86 37.15
N GLN A 27 20.48 16.62 36.66
CA GLN A 27 20.83 16.86 35.25
C GLN A 27 20.16 15.89 34.28
N TRP A 28 19.94 14.64 34.71
CA TRP A 28 19.30 13.60 33.90
C TRP A 28 17.78 13.81 33.86
N ARG A 29 17.19 14.30 34.97
CA ARG A 29 15.77 14.68 35.05
C ARG A 29 15.37 15.66 33.96
N GLY A 30 16.08 16.79 33.84
CA GLY A 30 15.76 17.82 32.84
C GLY A 30 15.85 17.29 31.40
N THR A 31 16.86 16.47 31.12
CA THR A 31 17.05 15.86 29.80
C THR A 31 15.94 14.88 29.44
N PHE A 32 15.51 14.04 30.38
CA PHE A 32 14.44 13.08 30.13
C PHE A 32 13.05 13.72 30.09
N GLU A 33 12.77 14.71 30.95
CA GLU A 33 11.51 15.47 30.89
C GLU A 33 11.35 16.16 29.53
N GLN A 34 12.44 16.74 29.01
CA GLN A 34 12.46 17.36 27.69
C GLN A 34 12.21 16.32 26.58
N LYS A 35 12.89 15.17 26.59
CA LYS A 35 12.70 14.11 25.59
C LYS A 35 11.28 13.52 25.58
N ILE A 36 10.68 13.29 26.75
CA ILE A 36 9.31 12.77 26.85
C ILE A 36 8.30 13.79 26.33
N LYS A 37 8.53 15.09 26.59
CA LYS A 37 7.70 16.17 26.07
C LYS A 37 7.81 16.29 24.55
N GLU A 38 9.02 16.24 24.00
CA GLU A 38 9.26 16.25 22.54
C GLU A 38 8.56 15.07 21.87
N PHE A 39 8.72 13.86 22.40
CA PHE A 39 8.05 12.66 21.89
C PHE A 39 6.52 12.77 21.95
N HIS A 40 5.97 13.32 23.04
CA HIS A 40 4.52 13.54 23.15
C HIS A 40 4.03 14.57 22.12
N ASP A 41 4.73 15.68 21.97
CA ASP A 41 4.40 16.73 21.01
C ASP A 41 4.49 16.23 19.57
N GLU A 42 5.47 15.39 19.24
CA GLU A 42 5.60 14.73 17.95
C GLU A 42 4.42 13.79 17.67
N LEU A 43 4.07 12.91 18.61
CA LEU A 43 2.93 12.00 18.45
C LEU A 43 1.60 12.74 18.29
N VAL A 44 1.39 13.81 19.08
CA VAL A 44 0.17 14.63 19.01
C VAL A 44 0.11 15.41 17.70
N LYS A 45 1.21 16.05 17.28
CA LYS A 45 1.28 16.76 16.00
C LYS A 45 1.11 15.82 14.81
N GLY A 46 1.76 14.66 14.81
CA GLY A 46 1.64 13.65 13.77
C GLY A 46 0.22 13.10 13.66
N THR A 47 -0.42 12.79 14.79
CA THR A 47 -1.82 12.32 14.80
C THR A 47 -2.78 13.40 14.31
N ARG A 48 -2.55 14.66 14.68
CA ARG A 48 -3.37 15.79 14.21
C ARG A 48 -3.22 15.99 12.70
N ARG A 49 -2.00 15.98 12.15
CA ARG A 49 -1.78 16.09 10.69
C ARG A 49 -2.52 14.99 9.94
N LYS A 50 -2.39 13.72 10.37
CA LYS A 50 -3.10 12.58 9.77
C LYS A 50 -4.63 12.75 9.82
N LEU A 51 -5.17 13.24 10.94
CA LEU A 51 -6.61 13.50 11.07
C LEU A 51 -7.07 14.61 10.12
N ASP A 52 -6.29 15.68 9.99
CA ASP A 52 -6.58 16.81 9.10
C ASP A 52 -6.51 16.38 7.62
N GLU A 53 -5.52 15.56 7.24
CA GLU A 53 -5.40 14.93 5.92
C GLU A 53 -6.62 14.06 5.60
N VAL A 54 -7.02 13.17 6.52
CA VAL A 54 -8.22 12.33 6.36
C VAL A 54 -9.50 13.19 6.25
N LEU A 55 -9.58 14.30 6.98
CA LEU A 55 -10.68 15.26 6.89
C LEU A 55 -10.72 15.96 5.54
N GLN A 56 -9.55 16.34 5.01
CA GLN A 56 -9.43 16.93 3.67
C GLN A 56 -9.81 15.92 2.59
N GLN A 57 -9.31 14.68 2.66
CA GLN A 57 -9.69 13.59 1.75
C GLN A 57 -11.20 13.32 1.80
N LYS A 58 -11.81 13.30 2.98
CA LYS A 58 -13.27 13.12 3.14
C LYS A 58 -14.06 14.27 2.50
N LYS A 59 -13.60 15.52 2.64
CA LYS A 59 -14.22 16.68 1.98
C LYS A 59 -14.07 16.61 0.46
N ALA A 60 -12.88 16.23 -0.03
CA ALA A 60 -12.62 16.05 -1.46
C ALA A 60 -13.50 14.93 -2.05
N ARG A 61 -13.59 13.78 -1.39
CA ARG A 61 -14.46 12.66 -1.78
C ARG A 61 -15.93 13.06 -1.83
N LYS A 62 -16.43 13.77 -0.82
CA LYS A 62 -17.82 14.26 -0.81
C LYS A 62 -18.09 15.22 -1.98
N LYS A 63 -17.17 16.16 -2.24
CA LYS A 63 -17.28 17.08 -3.38
C LYS A 63 -17.29 16.32 -4.72
N LEU A 64 -16.48 15.26 -4.83
CA LEU A 64 -16.41 14.41 -6.02
C LEU A 64 -17.69 13.59 -6.21
N ASP A 65 -18.22 12.98 -5.14
CA ASP A 65 -19.51 12.28 -5.17
C ASP A 65 -20.68 13.21 -5.54
N ASP A 66 -20.72 14.43 -4.99
CA ASP A 66 -21.72 15.44 -5.32
C ASP A 66 -21.63 15.87 -6.81
N GLN A 67 -20.41 15.88 -7.37
CA GLN A 67 -20.19 16.18 -8.79
C GLN A 67 -20.44 14.97 -9.69
N LYS A 68 -20.25 13.73 -9.21
CA LYS A 68 -20.43 12.49 -9.97
C LYS A 68 -21.82 12.41 -10.60
N THR A 69 -22.87 12.69 -9.84
CA THR A 69 -24.25 12.67 -10.37
C THR A 69 -24.48 13.76 -11.44
N LYS A 70 -23.79 14.90 -11.32
CA LYS A 70 -23.84 15.97 -12.35
C LYS A 70 -23.08 15.54 -13.61
N PHE A 71 -21.94 14.87 -13.45
CA PHE A 71 -21.14 14.35 -14.56
C PHE A 71 -21.85 13.21 -15.28
N GLU A 72 -22.42 12.24 -14.57
CA GLU A 72 -23.22 11.15 -15.16
C GLU A 72 -24.37 11.70 -16.00
N LYS A 73 -25.09 12.72 -15.50
CA LYS A 73 -26.17 13.38 -16.26
C LYS A 73 -25.65 14.09 -17.51
N LYS A 74 -24.55 14.85 -17.40
CA LYS A 74 -23.94 15.57 -18.53
C LYS A 74 -23.39 14.60 -19.59
N LEU A 75 -22.78 13.50 -19.14
CA LEU A 75 -22.24 12.43 -19.98
C LEU A 75 -23.37 11.74 -20.74
N LEU A 76 -24.45 11.35 -20.04
CA LEU A 76 -25.60 10.72 -20.67
C LEU A 76 -26.27 11.65 -21.69
N GLN A 77 -26.43 12.93 -21.36
CA GLN A 77 -26.98 13.91 -22.29
C GLN A 77 -26.12 14.04 -23.56
N LYS A 78 -24.81 14.22 -23.39
CA LYS A 78 -23.89 14.38 -24.53
C LYS A 78 -23.72 13.11 -25.36
N SER A 79 -23.72 11.94 -24.71
CA SER A 79 -23.75 10.65 -25.41
C SER A 79 -25.01 10.50 -26.24
N ASN A 80 -26.16 10.95 -25.74
CA ASN A 80 -27.41 10.95 -26.50
C ASN A 80 -27.39 11.94 -27.66
N GLU A 81 -26.84 13.16 -27.46
CA GLU A 81 -26.65 14.16 -28.52
C GLU A 81 -25.76 13.62 -29.64
N LEU A 82 -24.63 13.01 -29.29
CA LEU A 82 -23.72 12.39 -30.25
C LEU A 82 -24.42 11.22 -30.97
N ALA A 83 -25.10 10.33 -30.25
CA ALA A 83 -25.85 9.24 -30.87
C ALA A 83 -26.92 9.74 -31.85
N HIS A 84 -27.57 10.88 -31.57
CA HIS A 84 -28.53 11.50 -32.49
C HIS A 84 -27.86 12.12 -33.72
N GLN A 85 -26.68 12.73 -33.58
CA GLN A 85 -25.93 13.31 -34.70
C GLN A 85 -25.37 12.24 -35.64
N LEU A 86 -24.98 11.10 -35.10
CA LEU A 86 -24.39 9.99 -35.87
C LEU A 86 -25.45 9.04 -36.43
N LYS A 87 -26.70 9.10 -35.94
CA LYS A 87 -27.83 8.22 -36.29
C LYS A 87 -28.09 8.08 -37.79
N ASP A 88 -27.92 9.17 -38.54
CA ASP A 88 -28.27 9.23 -39.97
C ASP A 88 -27.05 9.38 -40.91
N ASN A 89 -25.84 9.52 -40.36
CA ASN A 89 -24.65 9.94 -41.14
C ASN A 89 -23.51 8.91 -41.21
N ILE A 90 -23.50 7.85 -40.38
CA ILE A 90 -22.33 6.95 -40.29
C ILE A 90 -22.72 5.51 -40.61
N LYS A 91 -22.00 4.91 -41.57
CA LYS A 91 -22.17 3.51 -42.01
C LYS A 91 -20.98 2.62 -41.63
N ASP A 92 -19.91 3.20 -41.09
CA ASP A 92 -18.65 2.53 -40.78
C ASP A 92 -18.33 2.60 -39.28
N GLU A 93 -17.94 1.46 -38.71
CA GLU A 93 -17.73 1.28 -37.27
C GLU A 93 -16.41 1.93 -36.80
N GLU A 94 -15.38 1.95 -37.67
CA GLU A 94 -14.08 2.56 -37.38
C GLU A 94 -14.18 4.10 -37.30
N GLU A 95 -14.98 4.71 -38.18
CA GLU A 95 -15.26 6.15 -38.15
C GLU A 95 -16.08 6.55 -36.92
N LEU A 96 -17.04 5.70 -36.51
CA LEU A 96 -17.81 5.88 -35.28
C LEU A 96 -16.91 5.87 -34.04
N GLU A 97 -16.01 4.88 -33.96
CA GLU A 97 -15.07 4.75 -32.84
C GLU A 97 -14.11 5.95 -32.76
N THR A 98 -13.63 6.43 -33.91
CA THR A 98 -12.72 7.58 -33.99
C THR A 98 -13.39 8.86 -33.53
N GLN A 99 -14.62 9.12 -33.98
CA GLN A 99 -15.43 10.26 -33.53
C GLN A 99 -15.72 10.18 -32.03
N PHE A 100 -16.07 8.99 -31.53
CA PHE A 100 -16.30 8.78 -30.10
C PHE A 100 -15.03 9.05 -29.29
N LYS A 101 -13.87 8.48 -29.67
CA LYS A 101 -12.59 8.68 -28.98
C LYS A 101 -12.17 10.15 -28.96
N PHE A 102 -12.31 10.86 -30.08
CA PHE A 102 -12.00 12.28 -30.16
C PHE A 102 -12.83 13.10 -29.16
N VAL A 103 -14.15 12.91 -29.21
CA VAL A 103 -15.10 13.62 -28.34
C VAL A 103 -14.90 13.21 -26.87
N TRP A 104 -14.65 11.94 -26.59
CA TRP A 104 -14.36 11.41 -25.27
C TRP A 104 -13.10 12.03 -24.67
N SER A 105 -12.01 12.13 -25.45
CA SER A 105 -10.75 12.72 -24.98
C SER A 105 -10.90 14.19 -24.58
N HIS A 106 -11.68 14.96 -25.35
CA HIS A 106 -11.98 16.35 -25.04
C HIS A 106 -12.79 16.48 -23.74
N TRP A 107 -13.75 15.59 -23.52
CA TRP A 107 -14.55 15.60 -22.30
C TRP A 107 -13.76 15.16 -21.07
N VAL A 108 -12.93 14.13 -21.19
CA VAL A 108 -12.01 13.71 -20.12
C VAL A 108 -11.13 14.90 -19.71
N ASN A 109 -10.55 15.62 -20.67
CA ASN A 109 -9.74 16.81 -20.40
C ASN A 109 -10.52 17.96 -19.74
N GLU A 110 -11.76 18.24 -20.17
CA GLU A 110 -12.62 19.26 -19.54
C GLU A 110 -12.99 18.88 -18.09
N LEU A 111 -13.16 17.58 -17.83
CA LEU A 111 -13.52 17.04 -16.52
C LEU A 111 -12.34 17.00 -15.55
N THR A 112 -11.12 16.74 -16.04
CA THR A 112 -9.89 16.70 -15.23
C THR A 112 -9.27 18.08 -14.99
N ALA A 113 -9.68 19.12 -15.71
CA ALA A 113 -9.09 20.46 -15.63
C ALA A 113 -9.23 21.18 -14.27
N ASN A 114 -10.26 20.85 -13.47
CA ASN A 114 -10.54 21.49 -12.17
C ASN A 114 -10.33 20.57 -10.97
N THR A 115 -10.02 19.29 -11.20
CA THR A 115 -9.52 18.41 -10.17
C THR A 115 -8.05 18.75 -9.98
N LYS A 116 -7.70 19.32 -8.81
CA LYS A 116 -6.36 19.01 -8.28
C LYS A 116 -6.27 17.49 -8.35
N PRO A 117 -5.20 16.91 -8.93
CA PRO A 117 -4.90 15.51 -8.65
C PRO A 117 -5.11 15.32 -7.15
N ILE A 118 -5.69 14.19 -6.75
CA ILE A 118 -5.43 13.74 -5.37
C ILE A 118 -3.92 13.93 -5.22
N GLU A 119 -3.48 14.70 -4.21
CA GLU A 119 -2.06 14.82 -3.88
C GLU A 119 -1.65 13.40 -3.53
N ASP A 120 -1.34 12.66 -4.60
CA ASP A 120 -0.95 11.28 -4.63
C ASP A 120 0.36 11.27 -3.88
N ILE A 121 0.56 10.20 -3.13
CA ILE A 121 1.80 9.88 -2.43
C ILE A 121 2.98 10.17 -3.37
N ASN A 122 3.58 11.34 -3.25
CA ASN A 122 4.67 11.76 -4.09
C ASN A 122 5.92 11.13 -3.49
N LEU A 123 6.10 9.83 -3.74
CA LEU A 123 7.21 9.04 -3.20
C LEU A 123 8.56 9.71 -3.45
N GLU A 124 8.72 10.42 -4.58
CA GLU A 124 9.93 11.19 -4.86
C GLU A 124 10.10 12.41 -3.95
N GLU A 125 9.02 13.14 -3.65
CA GLU A 125 9.06 14.28 -2.74
C GLU A 125 9.14 13.84 -1.27
N ASP A 126 8.48 12.76 -0.90
CA ASP A 126 8.59 12.16 0.43
C ASP A 126 9.99 11.59 0.67
N GLN A 127 10.59 10.89 -0.30
CA GLN A 127 12.00 10.48 -0.23
C GLN A 127 12.93 11.70 -0.11
N PHE A 128 12.66 12.77 -0.87
CA PHE A 128 13.45 14.00 -0.79
C PHE A 128 13.38 14.63 0.60
N ASN A 129 12.17 14.75 1.15
CA ASN A 129 11.92 15.32 2.47
C ASN A 129 12.57 14.47 3.57
N VAL A 130 12.50 13.15 3.47
CA VAL A 130 13.14 12.21 4.40
C VAL A 130 14.66 12.35 4.39
N LEU A 131 15.29 12.38 3.22
CA LEU A 131 16.74 12.56 3.11
C LEU A 131 17.18 13.90 3.73
N LYS A 132 16.38 14.95 3.54
CA LYS A 132 16.61 16.26 4.15
C LYS A 132 16.46 16.22 5.68
N GLU A 133 15.44 15.54 6.21
CA GLU A 133 15.23 15.35 7.65
C GLU A 133 16.40 14.60 8.32
N LEU A 134 17.06 13.69 7.60
CA LEU A 134 18.24 12.94 8.09
C LEU A 134 19.53 13.75 8.14
N GLY A 135 19.48 15.03 7.75
CA GLY A 135 20.64 15.92 7.73
C GLY A 135 21.60 15.65 6.57
N ILE A 136 21.14 14.99 5.50
CA ILE A 136 21.94 14.80 4.28
C ILE A 136 21.96 16.11 3.50
N GLU A 137 23.15 16.54 3.08
CA GLU A 137 23.29 17.77 2.31
C GLU A 137 22.61 17.67 0.94
N LEU A 138 21.94 18.75 0.54
CA LEU A 138 21.19 18.84 -0.72
C LEU A 138 22.06 18.58 -1.95
N THR A 139 23.35 18.89 -1.88
CA THR A 139 24.34 18.66 -2.93
C THR A 139 24.41 17.18 -3.30
N PHE A 140 24.61 16.29 -2.33
CA PHE A 140 24.67 14.85 -2.56
C PHE A 140 23.35 14.29 -3.10
N ILE A 141 22.20 14.74 -2.58
CA ILE A 141 20.88 14.31 -3.06
C ILE A 141 20.68 14.70 -4.53
N SER A 142 21.04 15.94 -4.90
CA SER A 142 20.90 16.44 -6.27
C SER A 142 21.86 15.75 -7.23
N GLU A 143 23.10 15.47 -6.80
CA GLU A 143 24.11 14.77 -7.59
C GLU A 143 23.71 13.31 -7.85
N SER A 144 23.28 12.59 -6.82
CA SER A 144 22.74 11.23 -6.93
C SER A 144 21.55 11.16 -7.89
N ARG A 145 20.59 12.10 -7.79
CA ARG A 145 19.44 12.17 -8.71
C ARG A 145 19.85 12.43 -10.15
N SER A 146 20.73 13.41 -10.37
CA SER A 146 21.17 13.82 -11.71
C SER A 146 22.04 12.74 -12.39
N SER A 147 22.89 12.07 -11.62
CA SER A 147 23.78 11.01 -12.12
C SER A 147 23.03 9.69 -12.36
N GLY A 148 21.94 9.43 -11.64
CA GLY A 148 21.17 8.20 -11.77
C GLY A 148 21.91 6.93 -11.27
N ARG A 149 23.05 7.07 -10.60
CA ARG A 149 23.92 5.95 -10.17
C ARG A 149 23.20 4.96 -9.25
N TYR A 150 22.35 5.46 -8.36
CA TYR A 150 21.50 4.64 -7.48
C TYR A 150 20.62 3.63 -8.24
N LYS A 151 20.24 3.90 -9.50
CA LYS A 151 19.34 3.03 -10.28
C LYS A 151 19.97 1.68 -10.64
N SER A 152 21.29 1.60 -10.64
CA SER A 152 22.06 0.40 -10.99
C SER A 152 23.06 0.04 -9.90
N MET A 153 22.82 0.46 -8.65
CA MET A 153 23.77 0.25 -7.57
C MET A 153 24.09 -1.22 -7.31
N SER A 154 23.09 -2.11 -7.36
CA SER A 154 23.26 -3.56 -7.21
C SER A 154 23.99 -4.21 -8.39
N SER A 155 23.97 -3.58 -9.57
CA SER A 155 24.53 -4.09 -10.83
C SER A 155 25.83 -3.39 -11.27
N ILE A 156 26.21 -2.28 -10.64
CA ILE A 156 27.33 -1.41 -11.02
C ILE A 156 28.68 -2.14 -11.00
N GLY A 157 28.85 -3.13 -10.12
CA GLY A 157 30.00 -4.03 -10.06
C GLY A 157 31.35 -3.40 -9.72
N ASP A 158 31.51 -2.10 -9.92
CA ASP A 158 32.64 -1.28 -9.47
C ASP A 158 32.17 -0.17 -8.51
N TYR A 159 32.44 -0.36 -7.23
CA TYR A 159 32.10 0.57 -6.15
C TYR A 159 33.25 1.54 -5.81
N ARG A 160 34.32 1.60 -6.62
CA ARG A 160 35.49 2.46 -6.33
C ARG A 160 35.10 3.91 -6.04
N ASP A 161 34.12 4.45 -6.77
CA ASP A 161 33.68 5.85 -6.62
C ASP A 161 33.03 6.13 -5.27
N TYR A 162 32.56 5.10 -4.57
CA TYR A 162 31.96 5.18 -3.25
C TYR A 162 32.96 5.01 -2.10
N VAL A 163 34.22 4.73 -2.39
CA VAL A 163 35.23 4.41 -1.36
C VAL A 163 36.25 5.54 -1.25
N SER A 164 36.51 5.95 -0.01
CA SER A 164 37.66 6.79 0.34
C SER A 164 38.78 5.93 0.91
N PHE A 165 39.91 5.90 0.21
CA PHE A 165 41.11 5.14 0.60
C PHE A 165 41.88 5.77 1.77
N THR A 166 41.45 6.93 2.27
CA THR A 166 42.01 7.59 3.46
C THR A 166 40.99 7.59 4.59
N LYS A 167 41.23 6.83 5.66
CA LYS A 167 40.53 7.04 6.95
C LYS A 167 41.09 8.32 7.57
N HIS A 168 40.51 9.47 7.24
CA HIS A 168 40.78 10.69 7.99
C HIS A 168 39.99 10.61 9.29
N GLN A 169 40.69 10.27 10.38
CA GLN A 169 40.28 10.68 11.70
C GLN A 169 40.75 12.13 11.83
N ASP A 170 39.82 13.08 11.82
CA ASP A 170 40.10 14.51 11.92
C ASP A 170 40.78 14.83 13.27
N HIS A 171 42.10 14.70 13.29
CA HIS A 171 42.98 15.37 14.24
C HIS A 171 44.24 15.77 13.46
N CYS A 172 44.13 16.84 12.69
CA CYS A 172 45.30 17.50 12.12
C CYS A 172 45.90 18.40 13.20
N ASP A 173 46.82 17.84 13.99
CA ASP A 173 47.80 18.65 14.72
C ASP A 173 48.66 19.37 13.70
N THR A 174 48.26 20.62 13.41
CA THR A 174 49.08 21.59 12.71
C THR A 174 50.16 22.07 13.67
N SER A 175 51.14 21.21 13.91
CA SER A 175 52.36 21.58 14.63
C SER A 175 53.51 20.70 14.19
N GLN A 176 53.97 20.93 12.96
CA GLN A 176 55.38 20.75 12.58
C GLN A 176 55.65 21.50 11.27
N GLN A 177 55.51 22.82 11.35
CA GLN A 177 56.20 23.70 10.43
C GLN A 177 57.52 24.12 11.09
N SER A 178 58.58 24.10 10.29
CA SER A 178 59.94 24.62 10.52
C SER A 178 60.89 23.79 11.41
N GLN A 179 61.72 22.98 10.74
CA GLN A 179 63.18 23.16 10.74
C GLN A 179 63.80 22.31 9.60
N VAL A 180 64.02 22.93 8.43
CA VAL A 180 64.98 22.41 7.45
C VAL A 180 66.01 23.50 7.21
N ASN A 181 66.99 23.56 8.12
CA ASN A 181 68.27 24.16 7.85
C ASN A 181 69.32 23.06 8.04
N GLN A 182 69.65 22.36 6.96
CA GLN A 182 71.02 21.96 6.61
C GLN A 182 71.02 21.27 5.25
N MET A 183 71.89 21.77 4.38
CA MET A 183 72.13 21.27 3.04
C MET A 183 72.72 19.85 3.13
N GLY A 184 71.91 18.83 2.84
CA GLY A 184 72.28 17.42 2.90
C GLY A 184 71.70 16.64 1.72
N ASN A 185 72.57 16.32 0.76
CA ASN A 185 72.43 15.39 -0.36
C ASN A 185 71.12 15.43 -1.20
N LEU A 186 71.24 15.94 -2.44
CA LEU A 186 70.19 15.98 -3.46
C LEU A 186 69.58 14.59 -3.73
N GLU A 187 70.36 13.51 -3.57
CA GLU A 187 69.89 12.13 -3.73
C GLU A 187 68.94 11.68 -2.62
N GLN A 188 69.19 12.04 -1.35
CA GLN A 188 68.29 11.70 -0.26
C GLN A 188 66.96 12.46 -0.37
N THR A 189 67.02 13.71 -0.81
CA THR A 189 65.84 14.53 -1.04
C THR A 189 65.01 13.98 -2.20
N LYS A 190 65.66 13.59 -3.31
CA LYS A 190 65.00 12.90 -4.43
C LYS A 190 64.44 11.54 -4.03
N GLN A 191 65.15 10.75 -3.22
CA GLN A 191 64.67 9.47 -2.72
C GLN A 191 63.44 9.64 -1.82
N TYR A 192 63.42 10.67 -0.95
CA TYR A 192 62.28 10.99 -0.09
C TYR A 192 61.05 11.40 -0.91
N PHE A 193 61.21 12.32 -1.87
CA PHE A 193 60.11 12.72 -2.75
C PHE A 193 59.68 11.59 -3.69
N SER A 194 60.59 10.75 -4.16
CA SER A 194 60.26 9.57 -4.99
C SER A 194 59.54 8.50 -4.16
N ASN A 195 59.92 8.29 -2.90
CA ASN A 195 59.21 7.39 -1.99
C ASN A 195 57.84 7.93 -1.57
N GLN A 196 57.71 9.25 -1.35
CA GLN A 196 56.42 9.91 -1.14
C GLN A 196 55.56 9.84 -2.40
N ALA A 197 56.11 10.12 -3.57
CA ALA A 197 55.41 10.01 -4.85
C ALA A 197 55.05 8.56 -5.19
N ALA A 198 55.88 7.57 -4.84
CA ALA A 198 55.60 6.15 -5.00
C ALA A 198 54.55 5.66 -4.01
N LYS A 199 54.55 6.15 -2.77
CA LYS A 199 53.46 5.93 -1.80
C LYS A 199 52.16 6.55 -2.31
N ILE A 200 52.18 7.83 -2.70
CA ILE A 200 51.03 8.53 -3.29
C ILE A 200 50.55 7.82 -4.55
N LYS A 201 51.46 7.34 -5.41
CA LYS A 201 51.13 6.55 -6.60
C LYS A 201 50.51 5.22 -6.23
N HIS A 202 51.04 4.50 -5.23
CA HIS A 202 50.47 3.25 -4.70
C HIS A 202 49.07 3.46 -4.08
N TYR A 203 48.85 4.58 -3.40
CA TYR A 203 47.53 4.99 -2.89
C TYR A 203 46.57 5.43 -4.01
N MET A 204 47.08 6.06 -5.07
CA MET A 204 46.29 6.44 -6.25
C MET A 204 46.03 5.28 -7.23
N THR A 205 46.84 4.21 -7.22
CA THR A 205 46.67 3.01 -8.06
C THR A 205 45.93 1.86 -7.39
N GLY A 206 45.45 2.01 -6.14
CA GLY A 206 44.64 0.98 -5.49
C GLY A 206 43.37 0.69 -6.28
N SER A 207 43.30 -0.46 -6.97
CA SER A 207 42.00 -1.02 -7.37
C SER A 207 41.34 -1.60 -6.14
N LEU A 208 40.06 -1.26 -5.93
CA LEU A 208 39.25 -1.98 -4.97
C LEU A 208 39.30 -3.46 -5.38
N GLN A 209 39.83 -4.31 -4.50
CA GLN A 209 40.03 -5.72 -4.83
C GLN A 209 38.69 -6.40 -5.04
N TYR A 210 38.68 -7.51 -5.77
CA TYR A 210 37.43 -8.25 -6.04
C TYR A 210 36.71 -8.60 -4.73
N GLU A 211 37.46 -9.02 -3.71
CA GLU A 211 36.94 -9.36 -2.39
C GLU A 211 36.28 -8.16 -1.71
N ASP A 212 36.87 -6.97 -1.83
CA ASP A 212 36.31 -5.73 -1.28
C ASP A 212 35.03 -5.29 -2.02
N GLN A 213 34.98 -5.47 -3.35
CA GLN A 213 33.77 -5.24 -4.15
C GLN A 213 32.65 -6.20 -3.72
N GLN A 214 32.97 -7.46 -3.40
CA GLN A 214 31.99 -8.44 -2.93
C GLN A 214 31.45 -8.12 -1.53
N LEU A 215 32.27 -7.56 -0.64
CA LEU A 215 31.80 -7.12 0.67
C LEU A 215 30.76 -5.99 0.56
N ILE A 216 30.97 -5.03 -0.35
CA ILE A 216 29.99 -3.96 -0.59
C ILE A 216 28.71 -4.49 -1.25
N ARG A 217 28.82 -5.47 -2.17
CA ARG A 217 27.64 -6.18 -2.70
C ARG A 217 26.85 -6.86 -1.58
N SER A 218 27.54 -7.61 -0.72
CA SER A 218 26.90 -8.30 0.40
C SER A 218 26.23 -7.32 1.36
N LEU A 219 26.85 -6.18 1.66
CA LEU A 219 26.20 -5.11 2.42
C LEU A 219 24.91 -4.63 1.74
N THR A 220 24.96 -4.38 0.43
CA THR A 220 23.81 -3.92 -0.35
C THR A 220 22.66 -4.95 -0.30
N GLU A 221 22.96 -6.23 -0.45
CA GLU A 221 21.99 -7.34 -0.38
C GLU A 221 21.42 -7.53 1.05
N ILE A 222 22.24 -7.38 2.08
CA ILE A 222 21.81 -7.45 3.49
C ILE A 222 20.85 -6.30 3.79
N VAL A 223 21.24 -5.08 3.44
CA VAL A 223 20.41 -3.88 3.64
C VAL A 223 19.10 -4.00 2.86
N GLU A 224 19.14 -4.48 1.62
CA GLU A 224 17.94 -4.75 0.82
C GLU A 224 17.01 -5.76 1.51
N THR A 225 17.57 -6.88 1.97
CA THR A 225 16.81 -7.93 2.66
C THR A 225 16.20 -7.43 3.97
N GLN A 226 16.97 -6.69 4.78
CA GLN A 226 16.50 -6.15 6.04
C GLN A 226 15.40 -5.10 5.82
N CYS A 227 15.58 -4.21 4.86
CA CYS A 227 14.56 -3.21 4.55
C CYS A 227 13.29 -3.88 4.03
N ILE A 228 13.39 -4.89 3.14
CA ILE A 228 12.25 -5.72 2.72
C ILE A 228 11.58 -6.39 3.94
N ASN A 229 12.35 -6.89 4.90
CA ASN A 229 11.76 -7.50 6.10
C ASN A 229 11.10 -6.47 7.02
N ALA A 230 11.68 -5.28 7.15
CA ALA A 230 11.10 -4.16 7.89
C ALA A 230 9.77 -3.74 7.25
N ILE A 231 9.72 -3.62 5.92
CA ILE A 231 8.50 -3.45 5.11
C ILE A 231 7.47 -4.52 5.49
N LYS A 232 7.86 -5.79 5.38
CA LYS A 232 7.00 -6.96 5.58
C LYS A 232 6.44 -7.04 7.00
N SER A 233 7.16 -6.53 7.99
CA SER A 233 6.78 -6.59 9.40
C SER A 233 5.71 -5.57 9.81
N ARG A 234 5.49 -4.50 9.04
CA ARG A 234 4.57 -3.39 9.35
C ARG A 234 3.74 -3.00 8.13
N PRO A 235 2.76 -3.83 7.74
CA PRO A 235 2.00 -3.59 6.53
C PRO A 235 1.26 -2.26 6.60
N VAL A 236 1.38 -1.49 5.53
CA VAL A 236 0.73 -0.18 5.37
C VAL A 236 -0.77 -0.27 5.61
N ALA A 237 -1.38 -1.42 5.28
CA ALA A 237 -2.77 -1.77 5.56
C ALA A 237 -3.22 -1.61 7.03
N THR A 238 -2.30 -1.59 8.01
CA THR A 238 -2.63 -1.36 9.43
C THR A 238 -2.41 0.07 9.92
N ARG A 239 -1.67 0.91 9.18
CA ARG A 239 -1.24 2.25 9.64
C ARG A 239 -1.46 3.39 8.63
N GLY A 240 -1.78 3.09 7.38
CA GLY A 240 -1.73 4.02 6.25
C GLY A 240 -0.30 4.39 5.86
N TYR A 241 -0.11 4.78 4.61
CA TYR A 241 1.19 5.30 4.14
C TYR A 241 1.54 6.58 4.91
N SER A 242 2.78 6.67 5.37
CA SER A 242 3.26 7.75 6.21
C SER A 242 4.76 7.92 5.92
N PRO A 243 5.26 9.14 5.62
CA PRO A 243 6.68 9.40 5.35
C PRO A 243 7.63 8.88 6.45
N THR A 244 7.11 8.69 7.68
CA THR A 244 7.80 8.01 8.79
C THR A 244 8.37 6.64 8.42
N TYR A 245 7.77 5.94 7.47
CA TYR A 245 8.25 4.65 7.00
C TYR A 245 9.56 4.76 6.21
N LEU A 246 9.61 5.70 5.28
CA LEU A 246 10.82 6.02 4.52
C LEU A 246 11.90 6.53 5.47
N LEU A 247 11.54 7.31 6.49
CA LEU A 247 12.44 7.79 7.54
C LEU A 247 13.01 6.64 8.40
N GLU A 248 12.17 5.72 8.88
CA GLU A 248 12.60 4.53 9.64
C GLU A 248 13.56 3.67 8.81
N MET A 249 13.23 3.41 7.54
CA MET A 249 14.12 2.65 6.66
C MET A 249 15.44 3.36 6.41
N ALA A 250 15.40 4.64 6.08
CA ALA A 250 16.61 5.39 5.79
C ALA A 250 17.53 5.51 7.04
N ASN A 251 16.96 5.52 8.26
CA ASN A 251 17.73 5.36 9.49
C ASN A 251 18.35 3.97 9.62
N SER A 252 17.60 2.90 9.34
CA SER A 252 18.14 1.53 9.35
C SER A 252 19.30 1.34 8.38
N VAL A 253 19.18 1.88 7.15
CA VAL A 253 20.28 1.87 6.16
C VAL A 253 21.49 2.60 6.71
N LYS A 254 21.29 3.77 7.33
CA LYS A 254 22.37 4.57 7.91
C LYS A 254 23.08 3.81 9.03
N GLU A 255 22.34 3.15 9.92
CA GLU A 255 22.90 2.34 11.01
C GLU A 255 23.76 1.19 10.47
N GLU A 256 23.25 0.42 9.50
CA GLU A 256 24.00 -0.69 8.87
C GLU A 256 25.25 -0.23 8.14
N VAL A 257 25.17 0.89 7.39
CA VAL A 257 26.36 1.47 6.74
C VAL A 257 27.40 1.87 7.79
N THR A 258 26.98 2.52 8.88
CA THR A 258 27.91 2.90 9.96
C THR A 258 28.53 1.70 10.66
N GLU A 259 27.75 0.63 10.89
CA GLU A 259 28.25 -0.61 11.48
C GLU A 259 29.27 -1.27 10.54
N PHE A 260 28.98 -1.35 9.24
CA PHE A 260 29.90 -1.90 8.24
C PHE A 260 31.20 -1.08 8.16
N GLU A 261 31.11 0.24 8.06
CA GLU A 261 32.28 1.14 8.03
C GLU A 261 33.16 0.99 9.28
N SER A 262 32.56 0.77 10.45
CA SER A 262 33.31 0.58 11.71
C SER A 262 34.22 -0.64 11.68
N LYS A 263 33.79 -1.69 10.97
CA LYS A 263 34.50 -2.97 10.84
C LYS A 263 35.40 -3.02 9.60
N TRP A 264 35.18 -2.13 8.64
CA TRP A 264 35.87 -2.16 7.35
C TRP A 264 37.11 -1.24 7.31
N LYS A 265 38.01 -1.53 6.36
CA LYS A 265 39.33 -0.89 6.27
C LYS A 265 39.31 0.48 5.57
N TYR A 266 38.29 0.77 4.78
CA TYR A 266 38.11 2.05 4.08
C TYR A 266 36.90 2.81 4.63
N ALA A 267 36.82 4.10 4.35
CA ALA A 267 35.62 4.89 4.60
C ALA A 267 34.72 4.88 3.35
N LEU A 268 33.41 4.84 3.53
CA LEU A 268 32.43 5.04 2.47
C LEU A 268 32.13 6.53 2.35
N LYS A 269 31.97 7.01 1.13
CA LYS A 269 31.55 8.38 0.88
C LYS A 269 30.05 8.52 1.14
N LYS A 270 29.59 9.72 1.50
CA LYS A 270 28.17 9.97 1.85
C LYS A 270 27.23 9.65 0.67
N GLU A 271 27.71 9.80 -0.55
CA GLU A 271 27.04 9.44 -1.81
C GLU A 271 26.62 7.97 -1.81
N PHE A 272 27.40 7.06 -1.20
CA PHE A 272 27.04 5.65 -1.08
C PHE A 272 25.76 5.48 -0.27
N THR A 273 25.69 6.08 0.91
CA THR A 273 24.50 6.00 1.77
C THR A 273 23.29 6.61 1.09
N VAL A 274 23.45 7.73 0.38
CA VAL A 274 22.36 8.37 -0.38
C VAL A 274 21.88 7.47 -1.52
N ASP A 275 22.81 6.96 -2.33
CA ASP A 275 22.48 6.10 -3.46
C ASP A 275 21.86 4.77 -2.98
N LEU A 276 22.27 4.25 -1.82
CA LEU A 276 21.71 3.03 -1.22
C LEU A 276 20.30 3.25 -0.67
N ILE A 277 20.03 4.38 -0.03
CA ILE A 277 18.66 4.74 0.41
C ILE A 277 17.75 4.92 -0.81
N LEU A 278 18.23 5.64 -1.84
CA LEU A 278 17.46 5.90 -3.06
C LEU A 278 17.22 4.63 -3.88
N SER A 279 18.20 3.73 -3.99
CA SER A 279 18.07 2.47 -4.72
C SER A 279 16.99 1.60 -4.11
N PHE A 280 16.93 1.54 -2.77
CA PHE A 280 15.98 0.71 -2.05
C PHE A 280 14.56 1.30 -2.04
N CYS A 281 14.44 2.61 -1.83
CA CYS A 281 13.14 3.25 -1.79
C CYS A 281 12.44 3.21 -3.16
N LYS A 282 13.21 3.05 -4.25
CA LYS A 282 12.73 2.87 -5.62
C LYS A 282 12.24 1.43 -5.87
N GLY A 283 11.08 1.27 -6.50
CA GLY A 283 10.48 -0.02 -6.85
C GLY A 283 9.77 -0.71 -5.68
N SER A 284 10.45 -0.89 -4.54
CA SER A 284 9.89 -1.53 -3.35
C SER A 284 8.76 -0.72 -2.73
N SER A 285 8.94 0.59 -2.55
CA SER A 285 7.88 1.45 -2.00
C SER A 285 6.67 1.53 -2.93
N SER A 286 6.93 1.69 -4.23
CA SER A 286 5.89 1.69 -5.28
C SER A 286 5.11 0.39 -5.31
N ALA A 287 5.78 -0.76 -5.17
CA ALA A 287 5.13 -2.07 -5.13
C ALA A 287 4.25 -2.25 -3.88
N VAL A 288 4.68 -1.76 -2.72
CA VAL A 288 3.87 -1.78 -1.50
C VAL A 288 2.62 -0.91 -1.66
N VAL A 289 2.78 0.33 -2.13
CA VAL A 289 1.67 1.28 -2.32
C VAL A 289 0.67 0.75 -3.36
N LEU A 290 1.18 0.27 -4.50
CA LEU A 290 0.34 -0.32 -5.54
C LEU A 290 -0.38 -1.58 -5.03
N GLY A 291 0.35 -2.44 -4.31
CA GLY A 291 -0.21 -3.67 -3.73
C GLY A 291 -1.36 -3.37 -2.78
N GLU A 292 -1.21 -2.37 -1.91
CA GLU A 292 -2.29 -1.93 -1.02
C GLU A 292 -3.48 -1.33 -1.78
N LEU A 293 -3.23 -0.48 -2.77
CA LEU A 293 -4.29 0.10 -3.59
C LEU A 293 -5.11 -0.99 -4.32
N ILE A 294 -4.44 -2.00 -4.84
CA ILE A 294 -5.06 -3.18 -5.45
C ILE A 294 -5.89 -3.92 -4.39
N CYS A 295 -5.33 -4.17 -3.21
CA CYS A 295 -6.05 -4.85 -2.13
C CYS A 295 -7.33 -4.10 -1.71
N GLU A 296 -7.26 -2.79 -1.51
CA GLU A 296 -8.42 -1.98 -1.12
C GLU A 296 -9.51 -2.02 -2.19
N LYS A 297 -9.15 -1.93 -3.47
CA LYS A 297 -10.11 -2.06 -4.58
C LYS A 297 -10.72 -3.46 -4.67
N LEU A 298 -9.94 -4.51 -4.40
CA LEU A 298 -10.39 -5.89 -4.54
C LEU A 298 -11.21 -6.39 -3.35
N LYS A 299 -10.93 -5.94 -2.12
CA LYS A 299 -11.66 -6.39 -0.92
C LYS A 299 -13.18 -6.25 -1.07
N ASP A 300 -13.65 -5.07 -1.49
CA ASP A 300 -15.09 -4.82 -1.68
C ASP A 300 -15.68 -5.69 -2.80
N SER A 301 -14.93 -5.86 -3.88
CA SER A 301 -15.31 -6.67 -5.03
C SER A 301 -15.44 -8.16 -4.67
N ILE A 302 -14.43 -8.69 -3.96
CA ILE A 302 -14.37 -10.07 -3.47
C ILE A 302 -15.54 -10.33 -2.52
N VAL A 303 -15.75 -9.46 -1.52
CA VAL A 303 -16.84 -9.63 -0.56
C VAL A 303 -18.20 -9.61 -1.26
N LYS A 304 -18.40 -8.71 -2.23
CA LYS A 304 -19.63 -8.63 -3.01
C LYS A 304 -19.86 -9.90 -3.84
N ALA A 305 -18.86 -10.37 -4.58
CA ALA A 305 -18.94 -11.57 -5.40
C ALA A 305 -19.20 -12.82 -4.55
N ALA A 306 -18.46 -12.96 -3.43
CA ALA A 306 -18.64 -14.04 -2.47
C ALA A 306 -20.02 -14.01 -1.82
N CYS A 307 -20.56 -12.85 -1.45
CA CYS A 307 -21.92 -12.74 -0.92
C CYS A 307 -22.97 -13.17 -1.94
N ASN A 308 -22.81 -12.80 -3.22
CA ASN A 308 -23.72 -13.23 -4.27
C ASN A 308 -23.68 -14.74 -4.48
N LYS A 309 -22.48 -15.34 -4.47
CA LYS A 309 -22.34 -16.79 -4.59
C LYS A 309 -22.90 -17.53 -3.37
N ALA A 310 -22.57 -17.08 -2.17
CA ALA A 310 -23.09 -17.62 -0.93
C ALA A 310 -24.62 -17.51 -0.85
N ALA A 311 -25.21 -16.44 -1.40
CA ALA A 311 -26.66 -16.29 -1.49
C ALA A 311 -27.32 -17.36 -2.37
N ILE A 312 -26.68 -17.74 -3.49
CA ILE A 312 -27.14 -18.82 -4.36
C ILE A 312 -27.04 -20.16 -3.64
N ASP A 313 -25.89 -20.43 -3.02
CA ASP A 313 -25.65 -21.69 -2.29
C ASP A 313 -26.64 -21.86 -1.13
N LEU A 314 -26.88 -20.78 -0.37
CA LEU A 314 -27.87 -20.75 0.71
C LEU A 314 -29.30 -20.98 0.20
N ALA A 315 -29.69 -20.35 -0.91
CA ALA A 315 -30.99 -20.60 -1.51
C ALA A 315 -31.16 -22.09 -1.89
N GLY A 316 -30.12 -22.72 -2.45
CA GLY A 316 -30.10 -24.15 -2.73
C GLY A 316 -30.25 -25.01 -1.47
N GLU A 317 -29.55 -24.64 -0.41
CA GLU A 317 -29.61 -25.33 0.89
C GLU A 317 -31.00 -25.22 1.53
N MET A 318 -31.60 -24.03 1.47
CA MET A 318 -32.92 -23.77 2.01
C MET A 318 -34.01 -24.50 1.23
N ARG A 319 -33.93 -24.57 -0.11
CA ARG A 319 -34.89 -25.34 -0.92
C ARG A 319 -34.87 -26.84 -0.57
N SER A 320 -33.70 -27.35 -0.19
CA SER A 320 -33.54 -28.77 0.18
C SER A 320 -34.07 -29.07 1.59
N ASN A 321 -33.89 -28.13 2.54
CA ASN A 321 -34.07 -28.42 3.98
C ASN A 321 -35.20 -27.66 4.67
N VAL A 322 -35.68 -26.53 4.12
CA VAL A 322 -36.76 -25.73 4.71
C VAL A 322 -38.10 -26.20 4.12
N PRO A 323 -39.03 -26.75 4.93
CA PRO A 323 -40.28 -27.32 4.42
C PRO A 323 -41.11 -26.34 3.59
N ALA A 324 -41.11 -25.05 3.96
CA ALA A 324 -41.84 -24.01 3.24
C ALA A 324 -41.29 -23.71 1.83
N PHE A 325 -40.00 -23.99 1.59
CA PHE A 325 -39.33 -23.75 0.31
C PHE A 325 -39.10 -25.01 -0.53
N ASN A 326 -39.43 -26.17 0.04
CA ASN A 326 -39.37 -27.44 -0.67
C ASN A 326 -40.67 -27.65 -1.47
N GLY A 327 -40.57 -28.09 -2.72
CA GLY A 327 -41.73 -28.40 -3.57
C GLY A 327 -42.27 -27.24 -4.39
N SER A 328 -43.59 -27.22 -4.62
CA SER A 328 -44.26 -26.30 -5.55
C SER A 328 -44.71 -25.00 -4.89
N ARG A 329 -45.07 -24.01 -5.71
CA ARG A 329 -45.67 -22.74 -5.25
C ARG A 329 -46.90 -22.93 -4.34
N LEU A 330 -47.72 -23.95 -4.61
CA LEU A 330 -48.86 -24.28 -3.74
C LEU A 330 -48.42 -24.70 -2.34
N ASN A 331 -47.27 -25.37 -2.21
CA ASN A 331 -46.71 -25.71 -0.91
C ASN A 331 -46.27 -24.45 -0.14
N LEU A 332 -45.62 -23.51 -0.82
CA LEU A 332 -45.27 -22.21 -0.23
C LEU A 332 -46.52 -21.45 0.24
N GLU A 333 -47.55 -21.33 -0.60
CA GLU A 333 -48.80 -20.64 -0.26
C GLU A 333 -49.51 -21.31 0.93
N LYS A 334 -49.50 -22.65 1.01
CA LYS A 334 -49.98 -23.39 2.18
C LYS A 334 -49.22 -23.01 3.46
N HIS A 335 -47.89 -22.93 3.40
CA HIS A 335 -47.07 -22.55 4.55
C HIS A 335 -47.28 -21.09 4.98
N VAL A 336 -47.51 -20.19 4.03
CA VAL A 336 -47.88 -18.78 4.30
C VAL A 336 -49.20 -18.70 5.07
N LEU A 337 -50.26 -19.36 4.56
CA LEU A 337 -51.57 -19.37 5.21
C LEU A 337 -51.52 -20.05 6.58
N LYS A 338 -50.75 -21.13 6.71
CA LYS A 338 -50.51 -21.79 7.99
C LYS A 338 -49.87 -20.85 9.01
N SER A 339 -48.83 -20.11 8.62
CA SER A 339 -48.16 -19.15 9.51
C SER A 339 -49.08 -18.02 9.97
N LEU A 340 -49.93 -17.50 9.07
CA LEU A 340 -50.94 -16.49 9.42
C LEU A 340 -51.97 -17.01 10.44
N ALA A 341 -52.41 -18.27 10.27
CA ALA A 341 -53.32 -18.91 11.21
C ALA A 341 -52.65 -19.12 12.58
N GLU A 342 -51.40 -19.61 12.61
CA GLU A 342 -50.63 -19.83 13.84
C GLU A 342 -50.34 -18.52 14.60
N LYS A 343 -50.18 -17.40 13.89
CA LYS A 343 -49.99 -16.07 14.48
C LYS A 343 -51.31 -15.38 14.87
N GLU A 344 -52.46 -15.98 14.55
CA GLU A 344 -53.79 -15.36 14.65
C GLU A 344 -53.88 -13.97 13.97
N ASP A 345 -53.11 -13.77 12.88
CA ASP A 345 -52.96 -12.47 12.22
C ASP A 345 -54.03 -12.25 11.14
N PHE A 346 -55.23 -11.83 11.58
CA PHE A 346 -56.34 -11.51 10.68
C PHE A 346 -56.00 -10.40 9.68
N ASN A 347 -55.25 -9.37 10.09
CA ASN A 347 -54.83 -8.29 9.19
C ASN A 347 -53.86 -8.79 8.12
N GLY A 348 -52.99 -9.74 8.49
CA GLY A 348 -52.13 -10.47 7.57
C GLY A 348 -52.93 -11.22 6.50
N PHE A 349 -54.01 -11.92 6.87
CA PHE A 349 -54.92 -12.56 5.90
C PHE A 349 -55.55 -11.55 4.93
N ILE A 350 -56.06 -10.42 5.43
CA ILE A 350 -56.63 -9.36 4.57
C ILE A 350 -55.58 -8.81 3.61
N THR A 351 -54.34 -8.63 4.09
CA THR A 351 -53.21 -8.16 3.28
C THR A 351 -52.81 -9.19 2.22
N TYR A 352 -52.80 -10.49 2.55
CA TYR A 352 -52.54 -11.56 1.61
C TYR A 352 -53.61 -11.64 0.51
N ILE A 353 -54.90 -11.51 0.83
CA ILE A 353 -55.98 -11.52 -0.16
C ILE A 353 -55.86 -10.32 -1.12
N ARG A 354 -55.58 -9.13 -0.59
CA ARG A 354 -55.49 -7.90 -1.40
C ARG A 354 -54.17 -7.82 -2.19
N HIS A 355 -53.07 -8.26 -1.60
CA HIS A 355 -51.71 -8.12 -2.13
C HIS A 355 -50.86 -9.39 -1.90
N PRO A 356 -51.22 -10.52 -2.52
CA PRO A 356 -50.62 -11.83 -2.21
C PRO A 356 -49.12 -11.86 -2.44
N ARG A 357 -48.63 -11.26 -3.54
CA ARG A 357 -47.19 -11.20 -3.85
C ARG A 357 -46.38 -10.51 -2.76
N LYS A 358 -46.85 -9.34 -2.28
CA LYS A 358 -46.17 -8.56 -1.24
C LYS A 358 -46.12 -9.32 0.09
N HIS A 359 -47.20 -10.03 0.41
CA HIS A 359 -47.28 -10.80 1.64
C HIS A 359 -46.40 -12.05 1.59
N VAL A 360 -46.42 -12.80 0.48
CA VAL A 360 -45.52 -13.94 0.25
C VAL A 360 -44.06 -13.51 0.30
N GLU A 361 -43.70 -12.37 -0.31
CA GLU A 361 -42.34 -11.81 -0.22
C GLU A 361 -41.94 -11.50 1.23
N THR A 362 -42.87 -11.01 2.05
CA THR A 362 -42.63 -10.73 3.47
C THR A 362 -42.39 -12.03 4.24
N PHE A 363 -43.20 -13.06 4.00
CA PHE A 363 -43.01 -14.38 4.59
C PHE A 363 -41.66 -15.00 4.22
N ILE A 364 -41.29 -14.98 2.92
CA ILE A 364 -39.97 -15.45 2.46
C ILE A 364 -38.86 -14.68 3.18
N LYS A 365 -39.01 -13.36 3.37
CA LYS A 365 -38.06 -12.53 4.11
C LYS A 365 -37.87 -12.97 5.55
N GLU A 366 -38.96 -13.24 6.25
CA GLU A 366 -38.93 -13.70 7.64
C GLU A 366 -38.22 -15.05 7.76
N GLU A 367 -38.60 -16.01 6.92
CA GLU A 367 -38.01 -17.36 6.94
C GLU A 367 -36.52 -17.38 6.53
N VAL A 368 -36.13 -16.60 5.52
CA VAL A 368 -34.72 -16.45 5.13
C VAL A 368 -33.91 -15.83 6.27
N ASN A 369 -34.41 -14.76 6.90
CA ASN A 369 -33.73 -14.13 8.03
C ASN A 369 -33.61 -15.10 9.22
N LYS A 370 -34.67 -15.84 9.52
CA LYS A 370 -34.68 -16.83 10.60
C LYS A 370 -33.63 -17.92 10.34
N TYR A 371 -33.58 -18.47 9.13
CA TYR A 371 -32.59 -19.48 8.75
C TYR A 371 -31.15 -18.96 8.89
N ILE A 372 -30.85 -17.79 8.30
CA ILE A 372 -29.48 -17.27 8.21
C ILE A 372 -28.95 -16.75 9.55
N PHE A 373 -29.79 -16.10 10.37
CA PHE A 373 -29.30 -15.41 11.58
C PHE A 373 -29.65 -16.11 12.88
N THR A 374 -30.58 -17.08 12.86
CA THR A 374 -31.08 -17.76 14.06
C THR A 374 -30.80 -19.25 13.99
N ASP A 375 -31.46 -19.97 13.08
CA ASP A 375 -31.54 -21.43 13.13
C ASP A 375 -30.25 -22.10 12.60
N HIS A 376 -29.61 -21.52 11.58
CA HIS A 376 -28.46 -22.11 10.88
C HIS A 376 -27.32 -21.12 10.67
N LYS A 377 -27.13 -20.22 11.65
CA LYS A 377 -26.14 -19.14 11.60
C LYS A 377 -24.72 -19.60 11.27
N ASP A 378 -24.24 -20.64 11.94
CA ASP A 378 -22.87 -21.15 11.73
C ASP A 378 -22.71 -21.76 10.34
N LYS A 379 -23.75 -22.44 9.85
CA LYS A 379 -23.75 -23.02 8.50
C LYS A 379 -23.73 -21.92 7.43
N ALA A 380 -24.52 -20.87 7.60
CA ALA A 380 -24.52 -19.73 6.70
C ALA A 380 -23.18 -18.99 6.71
N LEU A 381 -22.58 -18.82 7.89
CA LEU A 381 -21.25 -18.23 8.01
C LEU A 381 -20.17 -19.10 7.34
N ASN A 382 -20.24 -20.42 7.47
CA ASN A 382 -19.29 -21.33 6.83
C ASN A 382 -19.42 -21.31 5.30
N ILE A 383 -20.63 -21.24 4.75
CA ILE A 383 -20.87 -21.08 3.31
C ILE A 383 -20.27 -19.76 2.82
N LEU A 384 -20.47 -18.65 3.55
CA LEU A 384 -19.88 -17.36 3.20
C LEU A 384 -18.34 -17.41 3.24
N LYS A 385 -17.75 -17.95 4.31
CA LYS A 385 -16.29 -18.06 4.45
C LYS A 385 -15.67 -18.88 3.33
N LYS A 386 -16.27 -20.02 2.98
CA LYS A 386 -15.82 -20.86 1.86
C LYS A 386 -15.85 -20.09 0.54
N ASN A 387 -16.93 -19.35 0.27
CA ASN A 387 -17.04 -18.56 -0.95
C ASN A 387 -16.02 -17.41 -1.02
N VAL A 388 -15.68 -16.80 0.12
CA VAL A 388 -14.60 -15.79 0.20
C VAL A 388 -13.25 -16.45 -0.06
N GLU A 389 -12.98 -17.60 0.56
CA GLU A 389 -11.78 -18.41 0.33
C GLU A 389 -11.59 -18.75 -1.16
N ASP A 390 -12.65 -19.19 -1.82
CA ASP A 390 -12.61 -19.56 -3.23
C ASP A 390 -12.36 -18.35 -4.14
N MET A 391 -12.92 -17.18 -3.81
CA MET A 391 -12.63 -15.92 -4.51
C MET A 391 -11.19 -15.43 -4.28
N CYS A 392 -10.66 -15.53 -3.05
CA CYS A 392 -9.26 -15.23 -2.76
C CYS A 392 -8.32 -16.12 -3.58
N LYS A 393 -8.60 -17.42 -3.69
CA LYS A 393 -7.81 -18.36 -4.51
C LYS A 393 -7.82 -17.97 -5.98
N LEU A 394 -8.98 -17.56 -6.51
CA LEU A 394 -9.09 -17.08 -7.89
C LEU A 394 -8.16 -15.88 -8.13
N VAL A 395 -8.17 -14.91 -7.20
CA VAL A 395 -7.27 -13.74 -7.31
C VAL A 395 -5.80 -14.15 -7.21
N SER A 396 -5.43 -15.03 -6.27
CA SER A 396 -4.04 -15.52 -6.17
C SER A 396 -3.59 -16.27 -7.43
N GLN A 397 -4.47 -17.01 -8.08
CA GLN A 397 -4.18 -17.65 -9.37
C GLN A 397 -3.98 -16.61 -10.47
N ALA A 398 -4.86 -15.60 -10.57
CA ALA A 398 -4.70 -14.51 -11.53
C ALA A 398 -3.40 -13.72 -11.32
N LEU A 399 -3.02 -13.45 -10.06
CA LEU A 399 -1.75 -12.82 -9.70
C LEU A 399 -0.55 -13.66 -10.16
N PHE A 400 -0.59 -14.97 -9.89
CA PHE A 400 0.46 -15.89 -10.32
C PHE A 400 0.62 -15.87 -11.85
N THR A 401 -0.50 -16.04 -12.58
CA THR A 401 -0.49 -16.08 -14.04
C THR A 401 0.01 -14.76 -14.65
N ALA A 402 -0.47 -13.60 -14.20
CA ALA A 402 -0.02 -12.31 -14.70
C ALA A 402 1.47 -12.06 -14.42
N THR A 403 1.96 -12.49 -13.26
CA THR A 403 3.37 -12.33 -12.85
C THR A 403 4.29 -13.19 -13.70
N GLU A 404 3.94 -14.45 -13.96
CA GLU A 404 4.77 -15.32 -14.81
C GLU A 404 4.73 -14.90 -16.29
N ASP A 405 3.58 -14.43 -16.78
CA ASP A 405 3.45 -13.94 -18.15
C ASP A 405 4.31 -12.68 -18.39
N VAL A 406 4.30 -11.71 -17.47
CA VAL A 406 5.12 -10.50 -17.63
C VAL A 406 6.62 -10.81 -17.54
N LYS A 407 7.02 -11.72 -16.64
CA LYS A 407 8.43 -12.13 -16.48
C LYS A 407 8.96 -12.83 -17.73
N THR A 408 8.17 -13.73 -18.31
CA THR A 408 8.58 -14.47 -19.52
C THR A 408 8.69 -13.57 -20.74
N LYS A 409 7.85 -12.54 -20.84
CA LYS A 409 7.85 -11.58 -21.95
C LYS A 409 8.77 -10.37 -21.75
N GLY A 410 9.35 -10.21 -20.55
CA GLY A 410 10.12 -9.01 -20.20
C GLY A 410 9.26 -7.74 -20.21
N GLY A 411 7.99 -7.85 -19.83
CA GLY A 411 7.03 -6.74 -19.84
C GLY A 411 7.18 -5.79 -18.65
N ASP A 412 6.48 -4.68 -18.72
CA ASP A 412 6.45 -3.64 -17.69
C ASP A 412 5.20 -3.72 -16.80
N ILE A 413 5.09 -2.78 -15.85
CA ILE A 413 3.95 -2.72 -14.93
C ILE A 413 2.61 -2.47 -15.62
N ASP A 414 2.60 -1.78 -16.77
CA ASP A 414 1.37 -1.54 -17.52
C ASP A 414 0.85 -2.85 -18.12
N MET A 415 1.75 -3.61 -18.74
CA MET A 415 1.43 -4.95 -19.23
C MET A 415 0.95 -5.86 -18.09
N TRP A 416 1.62 -5.86 -16.94
CA TRP A 416 1.20 -6.65 -15.78
C TRP A 416 -0.20 -6.28 -15.31
N LEU A 417 -0.52 -4.98 -15.16
CA LEU A 417 -1.83 -4.50 -14.74
C LEU A 417 -2.93 -4.85 -15.74
N GLN A 418 -2.66 -4.76 -17.05
CA GLN A 418 -3.59 -5.15 -18.10
C GLN A 418 -3.91 -6.64 -18.05
N GLN A 419 -2.88 -7.49 -17.95
CA GLN A 419 -3.07 -8.95 -17.85
C GLN A 419 -3.85 -9.32 -16.59
N PHE A 420 -3.44 -8.78 -15.44
CA PHE A 420 -4.12 -9.04 -14.17
C PHE A 420 -5.59 -8.61 -14.19
N THR A 421 -5.87 -7.40 -14.70
CA THR A 421 -7.25 -6.89 -14.83
C THR A 421 -8.09 -7.76 -15.76
N SER A 422 -7.51 -8.21 -16.88
CA SER A 422 -8.19 -9.08 -17.84
C SER A 422 -8.57 -10.42 -17.23
N LEU A 423 -7.68 -11.02 -16.43
CA LEU A 423 -7.92 -12.30 -15.76
C LEU A 423 -9.06 -12.24 -14.72
N LEU A 424 -9.31 -11.06 -14.14
CA LEU A 424 -10.36 -10.88 -13.14
C LEU A 424 -11.72 -10.46 -13.72
N LYS A 425 -11.76 -9.99 -14.97
CA LYS A 425 -12.91 -9.26 -15.56
C LYS A 425 -14.25 -10.00 -15.48
N ASN A 426 -14.24 -11.33 -15.54
CA ASN A 426 -15.46 -12.13 -15.55
C ASN A 426 -16.03 -12.39 -14.14
N ASP A 427 -15.17 -12.35 -13.12
CA ASP A 427 -15.51 -12.79 -11.77
C ASP A 427 -15.58 -11.61 -10.78
N LEU A 428 -14.80 -10.56 -11.01
CA LEU A 428 -14.65 -9.41 -10.12
C LEU A 428 -14.74 -8.08 -10.88
N THR A 429 -15.41 -7.11 -10.25
CA THR A 429 -15.34 -5.73 -10.68
C THR A 429 -14.02 -5.13 -10.20
N PHE A 430 -13.07 -4.91 -11.10
CA PHE A 430 -11.79 -4.29 -10.79
C PHE A 430 -11.52 -3.17 -11.81
N GLU A 431 -11.50 -1.93 -11.33
CA GLU A 431 -11.16 -0.77 -12.15
C GLU A 431 -9.65 -0.71 -12.36
N THR A 432 -9.24 -0.45 -13.60
CA THR A 432 -7.83 -0.32 -13.96
C THR A 432 -7.17 0.81 -13.17
N ILE A 433 -6.05 0.48 -12.53
CA ILE A 433 -5.19 1.45 -11.85
C ILE A 433 -4.22 2.05 -12.88
N CYS A 434 -3.95 3.35 -12.79
CA CYS A 434 -2.98 3.99 -13.67
C CYS A 434 -1.55 3.54 -13.32
N SER A 435 -0.81 3.07 -14.32
CA SER A 435 0.57 2.60 -14.20
C SER A 435 1.61 3.72 -14.07
N GLN A 436 1.25 4.97 -14.41
CA GLN A 436 2.19 6.10 -14.54
C GLN A 436 3.05 6.33 -13.28
N ASN A 437 2.47 6.17 -12.10
CA ASN A 437 3.14 6.41 -10.82
C ASN A 437 3.94 5.20 -10.31
N PHE A 438 3.91 4.08 -11.03
CA PHE A 438 4.47 2.79 -10.59
C PHE A 438 5.45 2.19 -11.61
N SER A 439 5.91 3.01 -12.57
CA SER A 439 6.81 2.59 -13.65
C SER A 439 8.19 2.14 -13.16
N ASP A 440 8.54 2.41 -11.91
CA ASP A 440 9.79 1.99 -11.26
C ASP A 440 9.72 0.57 -10.67
N ILE A 441 8.55 -0.08 -10.66
CA ILE A 441 8.40 -1.48 -10.23
C ILE A 441 9.03 -2.42 -11.26
N ASN A 442 10.01 -3.20 -10.82
CA ASN A 442 10.67 -4.26 -11.60
C ASN A 442 10.61 -5.64 -10.92
N ASN A 443 10.31 -5.70 -9.62
CA ASN A 443 10.19 -6.94 -8.87
C ASN A 443 8.71 -7.35 -8.73
N PHE A 444 8.20 -8.05 -9.75
CA PHE A 444 6.81 -8.51 -9.78
C PHE A 444 6.50 -9.61 -8.76
N ASP A 445 7.51 -10.41 -8.38
CA ASP A 445 7.35 -11.43 -7.32
C ASP A 445 7.07 -10.76 -5.97
N PHE A 446 7.78 -9.66 -5.67
CA PHE A 446 7.52 -8.85 -4.48
C PHE A 446 6.14 -8.19 -4.50
N LEU A 447 5.74 -7.58 -5.62
CA LEU A 447 4.38 -7.00 -5.77
C LEU A 447 3.29 -8.06 -5.53
N LYS A 448 3.43 -9.23 -6.15
CA LYS A 448 2.50 -10.36 -5.95
C LYS A 448 2.43 -10.77 -4.48
N GLU A 449 3.57 -10.95 -3.81
CA GLU A 449 3.60 -11.31 -2.39
C GLU A 449 2.86 -10.30 -1.51
N GLU A 450 3.02 -9.00 -1.77
CA GLU A 450 2.35 -7.94 -1.02
C GLU A 450 0.83 -7.99 -1.20
N ILE A 451 0.36 -8.22 -2.42
CA ILE A 451 -1.08 -8.36 -2.69
C ILE A 451 -1.64 -9.62 -2.05
N ASP A 452 -0.97 -10.77 -2.17
CA ASP A 452 -1.40 -12.04 -1.55
C ASP A 452 -1.50 -11.90 -0.02
N LYS A 453 -0.58 -11.17 0.61
CA LYS A 453 -0.67 -10.86 2.06
C LYS A 453 -1.88 -10.00 2.37
N GLY A 454 -2.11 -8.94 1.60
CA GLY A 454 -3.23 -8.03 1.82
C GLY A 454 -4.60 -8.69 1.62
N LEU A 455 -4.68 -9.73 0.78
CA LEU A 455 -5.92 -10.45 0.45
C LEU A 455 -6.15 -11.75 1.24
N LYS A 456 -5.35 -12.04 2.26
CA LYS A 456 -5.63 -13.14 3.19
C LYS A 456 -7.04 -13.01 3.79
N ILE A 457 -7.73 -14.13 3.98
CA ILE A 457 -9.09 -14.15 4.57
C ILE A 457 -9.15 -13.45 5.92
N SER A 458 -8.09 -13.51 6.73
CA SER A 458 -8.00 -12.79 8.01
C SER A 458 -8.12 -11.27 7.87
N ASN A 459 -7.82 -10.73 6.69
CA ASN A 459 -7.82 -9.32 6.36
C ASN A 459 -9.09 -8.89 5.60
N MET A 460 -10.00 -9.83 5.34
CA MET A 460 -11.27 -9.55 4.66
C MET A 460 -12.29 -8.99 5.67
N PRO A 461 -13.07 -7.97 5.30
CA PRO A 461 -14.10 -7.39 6.16
C PRO A 461 -15.33 -8.31 6.25
N LEU A 462 -15.17 -9.43 6.96
CA LEU A 462 -16.20 -10.45 7.17
C LEU A 462 -16.99 -10.15 8.45
N ASP A 463 -17.82 -9.11 8.42
CA ASP A 463 -18.80 -8.88 9.49
C ASP A 463 -20.20 -9.27 9.02
N MET A 464 -20.85 -10.20 9.72
CA MET A 464 -22.25 -10.60 9.48
C MET A 464 -23.24 -9.43 9.61
N ARG A 465 -22.93 -8.33 10.33
CA ARG A 465 -23.81 -7.15 10.36
C ARG A 465 -23.80 -6.35 9.06
N THR A 466 -22.65 -6.22 8.41
CA THR A 466 -22.46 -5.44 7.18
C THR A 466 -22.64 -6.32 5.94
N SER A 467 -21.96 -7.48 5.91
CA SER A 467 -22.06 -8.48 4.84
C SER A 467 -23.39 -9.21 4.87
N GLY A 468 -24.01 -9.39 6.05
CA GLY A 468 -25.33 -10.01 6.16
C GLY A 468 -26.43 -9.23 5.48
N ARG A 469 -26.37 -7.88 5.39
CA ARG A 469 -27.37 -7.12 4.62
C ARG A 469 -27.28 -7.39 3.12
N ASN A 470 -26.06 -7.50 2.58
CA ASN A 470 -25.84 -7.86 1.17
C ASN A 470 -26.22 -9.32 0.91
N LEU A 471 -25.84 -10.22 1.81
CA LEU A 471 -26.22 -11.63 1.78
C LEU A 471 -27.74 -11.80 1.80
N ILE A 472 -28.44 -11.14 2.73
CA ILE A 472 -29.91 -11.12 2.80
C ILE A 472 -30.48 -10.57 1.50
N LYS A 473 -30.04 -9.40 1.04
CA LYS A 473 -30.60 -8.77 -0.16
C LYS A 473 -30.44 -9.67 -1.39
N SER A 474 -29.28 -10.30 -1.58
CA SER A 474 -29.02 -11.22 -2.69
C SER A 474 -29.77 -12.57 -2.53
N SER A 475 -29.82 -13.14 -1.31
CA SER A 475 -30.56 -14.38 -1.03
C SER A 475 -32.07 -14.19 -1.23
N LEU A 476 -32.61 -13.05 -0.84
CA LEU A 476 -34.02 -12.70 -1.05
C LEU A 476 -34.36 -12.60 -2.53
N ILE A 477 -33.52 -11.94 -3.32
CA ILE A 477 -33.73 -11.83 -4.77
C ILE A 477 -33.78 -13.23 -5.39
N ASN A 478 -32.85 -14.11 -5.04
CA ASN A 478 -32.78 -15.47 -5.59
C ASN A 478 -33.93 -16.37 -5.12
N CYS A 479 -34.33 -16.30 -3.85
CA CYS A 479 -35.47 -17.08 -3.35
C CYS A 479 -36.80 -16.59 -3.91
N VAL A 480 -36.96 -15.28 -4.16
CA VAL A 480 -38.18 -14.69 -4.74
C VAL A 480 -38.28 -14.98 -6.24
N THR A 481 -37.17 -14.90 -6.99
CA THR A 481 -37.17 -15.23 -8.43
C THR A 481 -37.35 -16.72 -8.71
N ALA A 482 -36.91 -17.61 -7.82
CA ALA A 482 -37.12 -19.05 -7.95
C ALA A 482 -38.53 -19.53 -7.52
N ALA A 483 -39.29 -18.70 -6.81
CA ALA A 483 -40.65 -18.99 -6.34
C ALA A 483 -41.77 -18.44 -7.25
N GLY A 484 -41.41 -17.59 -8.23
CA GLY A 484 -42.30 -17.12 -9.29
C GLY A 484 -42.35 -18.09 -10.45
#